data_AF-A0AAV5CYA2-F1
#
_entry.id   AF-A0AAV5CYA2-F1
#
_cell.length_a   1.000
_cell.length_b   1.000
_cell.length_c   1.000
_cell.angle_alpha   90.00
_cell.angle_beta   90.00
_cell.angle_gamma   90.00
#
_symmetry.space_group_name_H-M   'P 1'
#
loop_
_entity.id
_entity.type
_entity.pdbx_description
1 polymer ?
#
loop_
_entity_poly.entity_id
_entity_poly.type
_entity_poly.pdbx_seq_one_letter_code
_entity_poly.pdbx_strand_id
1 'polypeptide(L)'
;MGHYAVQLGKAVGLHVTATYGALNTELVRGPGADEVLDYKMPEGAGLRSPSRKKQDGVVHCAVGIGWSTFKPMLSGAGKVVDITANVSTVLMSVVHWVTFTRKMLVPLLL
;
A
#
# COMPACT_ATOMS: atom_id res chain seq x y z
N MET A 1 3.29 -11.38 6.20
CA MET A 1 3.68 -11.03 4.82
C MET A 1 4.27 -9.63 4.69
N GLY A 2 3.65 -8.58 5.22
CA GLY A 2 4.11 -7.19 5.00
C GLY A 2 5.59 -6.88 5.34
N HIS A 3 6.19 -7.55 6.34
CA HIS A 3 7.58 -7.29 6.73
C HIS A 3 8.60 -7.66 5.64
N TYR A 4 8.34 -8.70 4.83
CA TYR A 4 9.21 -9.06 3.71
C TYR A 4 9.21 -7.98 2.62
N ALA A 5 8.03 -7.38 2.35
CA ALA A 5 7.94 -6.26 1.42
C ALA A 5 8.73 -5.04 1.90
N VAL A 6 8.74 -4.79 3.22
CA VAL A 6 9.57 -3.73 3.83
C VAL A 6 11.05 -4.03 3.61
N GLN A 7 11.51 -5.22 3.97
CA GLN A 7 12.92 -5.61 3.83
C GLN A 7 13.41 -5.55 2.38
N LEU A 8 12.62 -6.09 1.44
CA LEU A 8 12.93 -6.05 0.02
C LEU A 8 13.00 -4.61 -0.49
N GLY A 9 12.00 -3.77 -0.16
CA GLY A 9 11.98 -2.36 -0.55
C GLY A 9 13.20 -1.60 -0.04
N LYS A 10 13.62 -1.85 1.21
CA LYS A 10 14.83 -1.26 1.78
C LYS A 10 16.11 -1.79 1.13
N ALA A 11 16.18 -3.09 0.82
CA ALA A 11 17.34 -3.70 0.17
C ALA A 11 17.60 -3.12 -1.24
N VAL A 12 16.56 -2.69 -1.95
CA VAL A 12 16.69 -2.00 -3.25
C VAL A 12 16.77 -0.48 -3.15
N GLY A 13 16.90 0.08 -1.93
CA GLY A 13 17.10 1.51 -1.70
C GLY A 13 15.86 2.39 -1.86
N LEU A 14 14.65 1.82 -1.78
CA LEU A 14 13.41 2.60 -1.83
C LEU A 14 13.08 3.27 -0.49
N HIS A 15 12.29 4.34 -0.56
CA HIS A 15 11.61 4.93 0.60
C HIS A 15 10.37 4.11 0.92
N VAL A 16 10.34 3.50 2.10
CA VAL A 16 9.28 2.57 2.52
C VAL A 16 8.43 3.21 3.61
N THR A 17 7.15 3.39 3.30
CA THR A 17 6.10 3.72 4.28
C THR A 17 5.32 2.46 4.60
N ALA A 18 5.19 2.12 5.88
CA ALA A 18 4.55 0.89 6.33
C ALA A 18 3.41 1.18 7.31
N THR A 19 2.29 0.46 7.20
CA THR A 19 1.14 0.59 8.11
C THR A 19 1.07 -0.60 9.06
N TYR A 20 1.07 -0.33 10.36
CA TYR A 20 1.04 -1.33 11.43
C TYR A 20 0.13 -0.88 12.56
N GLY A 21 -0.16 -1.75 13.52
CA GLY A 21 -0.90 -1.36 14.73
C GLY A 21 0.07 -0.79 15.77
N ALA A 22 -0.39 0.13 16.62
CA ALA A 22 0.39 0.72 17.72
C ALA A 22 1.23 -0.27 18.56
N LEU A 23 0.74 -1.50 18.75
CA LEU A 23 1.44 -2.50 19.57
C LEU A 23 2.60 -3.19 18.83
N ASN A 24 2.69 -3.02 17.51
CA ASN A 24 3.70 -3.64 16.67
C ASN A 24 4.69 -2.62 16.10
N THR A 25 4.59 -1.34 16.44
CA THR A 25 5.34 -0.24 15.81
C THR A 25 6.85 -0.40 15.97
N GLU A 26 7.31 -0.90 17.12
CA GLU A 26 8.73 -1.18 17.37
C GLU A 26 9.25 -2.37 16.55
N LEU A 27 8.40 -3.38 16.33
CA LEU A 27 8.69 -4.57 15.53
C LEU A 27 8.92 -4.25 14.04
N VAL A 28 8.44 -3.10 13.55
CA VAL A 28 8.63 -2.63 12.16
C VAL A 28 9.77 -1.62 12.00
N ARG A 29 10.18 -0.95 13.07
CA ARG A 29 11.37 -0.10 13.03
C ARG A 29 12.63 -0.95 12.83
N GLY A 30 12.66 -2.16 13.39
CA GLY A 30 13.72 -3.15 13.18
C GLY A 30 14.01 -3.48 11.69
N PRO A 31 13.00 -3.78 10.84
CA PRO A 31 13.20 -4.01 9.41
C PRO A 31 13.50 -2.75 8.58
N GLY A 32 13.56 -1.56 9.17
CA GLY A 32 14.11 -0.36 8.53
C GLY A 32 13.15 0.46 7.68
N ALA A 33 11.83 0.38 7.91
CA ALA A 33 10.87 1.29 7.27
C ALA A 33 11.20 2.76 7.61
N ASP A 34 11.17 3.64 6.60
CA ASP A 34 11.45 5.07 6.78
C ASP A 34 10.31 5.78 7.51
N GLU A 35 9.08 5.33 7.28
CA GLU A 35 7.87 5.84 7.90
C GLU A 35 7.00 4.70 8.38
N VAL A 36 6.48 4.82 9.61
CA VAL A 36 5.52 3.86 10.17
C VAL A 36 4.24 4.61 10.53
N LEU A 37 3.12 4.12 10.03
CA LEU A 37 1.77 4.64 10.26
C LEU A 37 0.99 3.68 11.12
N ASP A 38 0.37 4.18 12.19
CA ASP A 38 -0.62 3.40 12.93
C ASP A 38 -1.95 3.40 12.18
N TYR A 39 -2.41 2.24 11.72
CA TYR A 39 -3.68 2.15 10.98
C TYR A 39 -4.90 2.53 11.83
N LYS A 40 -4.78 2.58 13.16
CA LYS A 40 -5.85 3.07 14.06
C LYS A 40 -5.94 4.59 14.11
N MET A 41 -4.87 5.29 13.75
CA MET A 41 -4.85 6.75 13.67
C MET A 41 -5.48 7.22 12.34
N PRO A 42 -6.14 8.39 12.30
CA PRO A 42 -6.77 8.91 11.10
C PRO A 42 -5.82 8.98 9.89
N GLU A 43 -4.55 9.31 10.14
CA GLU A 43 -3.51 9.40 9.11
C GLU A 43 -3.19 8.03 8.52
N GLY A 44 -3.09 7.00 9.35
CA GLY A 44 -2.82 5.63 8.92
C GLY A 44 -4.05 4.98 8.28
N ALA A 45 -5.26 5.24 8.78
CA ALA A 45 -6.50 4.81 8.13
C ALA A 45 -6.67 5.43 6.73
N GLY A 46 -6.22 6.68 6.56
CA GLY A 46 -6.19 7.37 5.28
C GLY A 46 -4.97 7.03 4.40
N LEU A 47 -4.07 6.14 4.86
CA LEU A 47 -2.81 5.77 4.20
C LEU A 47 -1.97 7.01 3.80
N ARG A 48 -1.95 8.04 4.64
CA ARG A 48 -1.27 9.30 4.35
C ARG A 48 0.14 9.28 4.92
N SER A 49 1.13 9.35 4.03
CA SER A 49 2.53 9.54 4.43
C SER A 49 2.70 10.82 5.27
N PRO A 50 3.43 10.79 6.41
CA PRO A 50 3.72 11.98 7.20
C PRO A 50 4.51 13.04 6.42
N SER A 51 5.35 12.61 5.48
CA SER A 51 6.11 13.51 4.59
C SER A 51 5.29 13.97 3.36
N ARG A 52 4.01 13.59 3.27
CA ARG A 52 3.11 13.83 2.12
C ARG A 52 3.65 13.31 0.79
N LYS A 53 4.61 12.39 0.80
CA LYS A 53 5.07 11.71 -0.40
C LYS A 53 3.94 10.85 -0.97
N LYS A 54 3.79 10.89 -2.29
CA LYS A 54 2.89 10.00 -3.03
C LYS A 54 3.60 8.70 -3.36
N GLN A 55 2.83 7.63 -3.45
CA GLN A 55 3.35 6.27 -3.56
C GLN A 55 3.29 5.83 -5.02
N ASP A 56 4.44 5.41 -5.55
CA ASP A 56 4.54 4.83 -6.90
C ASP A 56 4.14 3.35 -6.91
N GLY A 57 4.31 2.66 -5.78
CA GLY A 57 3.92 1.27 -5.58
C GLY A 57 3.38 1.04 -4.18
N VAL A 58 2.36 0.19 -4.07
CA VAL A 58 1.76 -0.22 -2.79
C VAL A 58 1.60 -1.74 -2.81
N VAL A 59 2.12 -2.41 -1.78
CA VAL A 59 1.88 -3.83 -1.55
C VAL A 59 0.79 -3.95 -0.49
N HIS A 60 -0.41 -4.34 -0.92
CA HIS A 60 -1.57 -4.46 -0.05
C HIS A 60 -1.73 -5.91 0.42
N CYS A 61 -1.60 -6.10 1.73
CA CYS A 61 -1.77 -7.40 2.40
C CYS A 61 -2.93 -7.40 3.42
N ALA A 62 -3.76 -6.36 3.43
CA ALA A 62 -4.82 -6.16 4.42
C ALA A 62 -6.19 -6.41 3.81
N VAL A 63 -7.21 -6.56 4.65
CA VAL A 63 -8.60 -6.73 4.19
C VAL A 63 -9.43 -5.50 4.54
N GLY A 64 -10.46 -5.22 3.75
CA GLY A 64 -11.42 -4.14 4.03
C GLY A 64 -11.01 -2.73 3.61
N ILE A 65 -9.90 -2.57 2.89
CA ILE A 65 -9.48 -1.27 2.33
C ILE A 65 -9.92 -1.16 0.86
N GLY A 66 -10.70 -0.13 0.54
CA GLY A 66 -11.20 0.12 -0.81
C GLY A 66 -10.31 1.00 -1.67
N TRP A 67 -10.50 0.98 -2.99
CA TRP A 67 -9.75 1.80 -3.96
C TRP A 67 -9.78 3.31 -3.67
N SER A 68 -10.88 3.82 -3.12
CA SER A 68 -11.03 5.23 -2.74
C SER A 68 -9.98 5.70 -1.73
N THR A 69 -9.49 4.80 -0.88
CA THR A 69 -8.41 5.09 0.09
C THR A 69 -7.04 5.13 -0.60
N PHE A 70 -6.79 4.27 -1.59
CA PHE A 70 -5.53 4.24 -2.33
C PHE A 70 -5.38 5.39 -3.32
N LYS A 71 -6.42 5.70 -4.08
CA LYS A 71 -6.40 6.70 -5.17
C LYS A 71 -5.75 8.05 -4.80
N PRO A 72 -6.02 8.68 -3.64
CA PRO A 72 -5.45 9.98 -3.28
C PRO A 72 -3.96 9.92 -2.93
N MET A 73 -3.46 8.80 -2.39
CA MET A 73 -2.05 8.68 -2.01
C MET A 73 -1.14 8.27 -3.17
N LEU A 74 -1.68 7.67 -4.24
CA LEU A 74 -0.88 7.24 -5.38
C LEU A 74 -0.37 8.41 -6.24
N SER A 75 0.85 8.24 -6.73
CA SER A 75 1.45 9.09 -7.77
C SER A 75 0.69 8.95 -9.10
N GLY A 76 1.03 9.78 -10.10
CA GLY A 76 0.29 9.83 -11.38
C GLY A 76 0.19 8.49 -12.13
N ALA A 77 1.14 7.57 -11.89
CA ALA A 77 1.18 6.22 -12.46
C ALA A 77 1.29 5.12 -11.38
N GLY A 78 0.87 5.43 -10.15
CA GLY A 78 1.04 4.54 -9.01
C GLY A 78 0.23 3.24 -9.14
N LYS A 79 0.79 2.13 -8.66
CA LYS A 79 0.18 0.81 -8.72
C LYS A 79 -0.04 0.22 -7.32
N VAL A 80 -1.18 -0.43 -7.13
CA VAL A 80 -1.48 -1.21 -5.93
C VAL A 80 -1.48 -2.69 -6.30
N VAL A 81 -0.58 -3.47 -5.72
CA VAL A 81 -0.55 -4.92 -5.85
C VAL A 81 -1.31 -5.49 -4.66
N ASP A 82 -2.47 -6.09 -4.92
CA ASP A 82 -3.33 -6.66 -3.88
C ASP A 82 -3.08 -8.17 -3.75
N ILE A 83 -2.44 -8.57 -2.66
CA ILE A 83 -2.12 -9.97 -2.37
C ILE A 83 -3.36 -10.69 -1.81
N THR A 84 -4.28 -9.94 -1.21
CA THR A 84 -5.53 -10.44 -0.62
C THR A 84 -6.71 -10.16 -1.54
N ALA A 85 -6.51 -10.43 -2.84
CA ALA A 85 -7.46 -10.07 -3.88
C ALA A 85 -8.85 -10.66 -3.61
N ASN A 86 -9.87 -9.81 -3.72
CA ASN A 86 -11.27 -10.20 -3.70
C ASN A 86 -11.95 -9.88 -5.04
N VAL A 87 -13.23 -10.25 -5.17
CA VAL A 87 -14.00 -10.03 -6.41
C VAL A 87 -14.02 -8.54 -6.81
N SER A 88 -14.15 -7.63 -5.84
CA SER A 88 -14.13 -6.18 -6.07
C SER A 88 -12.78 -5.71 -6.60
N THR A 89 -11.68 -6.26 -6.08
CA THR A 89 -10.31 -6.00 -6.57
C THR A 89 -10.17 -6.39 -8.04
N VAL A 90 -10.65 -7.59 -8.41
CA VAL A 90 -10.60 -8.07 -9.80
C VAL A 90 -11.43 -7.16 -10.73
N LEU A 91 -12.67 -6.84 -10.34
CA LEU A 91 -13.55 -5.97 -11.12
C LEU A 91 -12.93 -4.58 -11.32
N MET A 92 -12.39 -3.98 -10.26
CA MET A 92 -11.74 -2.67 -10.34
C MET A 92 -10.51 -2.69 -11.27
N SER A 93 -9.80 -3.81 -11.32
CA SER A 93 -8.64 -3.98 -12.20
C SER A 93 -9.04 -4.04 -13.67
N VAL A 94 -10.12 -4.75 -13.98
CA VAL A 94 -10.71 -4.77 -15.33
C VAL A 94 -11.16 -3.37 -15.72
N VAL A 95 -11.83 -2.63 -14.83
CA VAL A 95 -12.24 -1.25 -15.08
C VAL A 95 -11.02 -0.37 -15.38
N HIS A 96 -9.96 -0.43 -14.57
CA HIS A 96 -8.74 0.34 -14.80
C HIS A 96 -8.06 0.02 -16.14
N TRP A 97 -8.04 -1.25 -16.51
CA TRP A 97 -7.48 -1.69 -17.77
C TRP A 97 -8.30 -1.18 -18.97
N VAL A 98 -9.63 -1.35 -18.95
CA VAL A 98 -10.53 -0.88 -20.01
C VAL A 98 -10.54 0.65 -20.13
N THR A 99 -10.44 1.36 -19.00
CA THR A 99 -10.43 2.83 -18.98
C THR A 99 -9.03 3.43 -19.19
N PHE A 100 -8.01 2.59 -19.43
CA PHE A 100 -6.61 3.00 -19.62
C PHE A 100 -6.12 3.95 -18.51
N THR A 101 -6.53 3.71 -17.26
CA THR A 101 -6.10 4.56 -16.16
C THR A 101 -4.63 4.32 -15.84
N ARG A 102 -3.87 5.41 -15.71
CA ARG A 102 -2.45 5.34 -15.32
C ARG A 102 -2.24 4.81 -13.90
N LYS A 103 -3.21 5.06 -13.01
CA LYS A 103 -3.27 4.43 -11.69
C LYS A 103 -3.95 3.08 -11.82
N MET A 104 -3.34 2.04 -11.29
CA MET A 104 -3.86 0.69 -11.41
C MET A 104 -3.90 -0.02 -10.07
N LEU A 105 -4.86 -0.93 -9.98
CA LEU A 105 -4.95 -1.93 -8.93
C LEU A 105 -4.80 -3.28 -9.64
N VAL A 106 -3.94 -4.14 -9.10
CA VAL A 106 -3.46 -5.37 -9.73
C VAL A 106 -3.60 -6.49 -8.71
N PRO A 107 -4.58 -7.40 -8.84
CA PRO A 107 -4.71 -8.54 -7.97
C PRO A 107 -3.57 -9.53 -8.25
N LEU A 108 -2.99 -10.07 -7.18
CA LEU A 108 -2.18 -11.26 -7.25
C LEU A 108 -3.10 -12.46 -7.02
N LEU A 109 -3.43 -13.17 -8.09
CA LEU A 109 -4.15 -14.45 -8.02
C LEU A 109 -3.11 -15.54 -7.77
N LEU A 110 -3.03 -16.03 -6.53
CA LEU A 110 -2.17 -17.15 -6.14
C LEU A 110 -2.95 -18.47 -6.18
#